data_AF-A0A8J2M4Q1-F1
#
_entry.id   AF-A0A8J2M4Q1-F1
#
_cell.length_a   1.000
_cell.length_b   1.000
_cell.length_c   1.000
_cell.angle_alpha   90.00
_cell.angle_beta   90.00
_cell.angle_gamma   90.00
#
_symmetry.space_group_name_H-M   'P 1'
#
loop_
_entity.id
_entity.type
_entity.pdbx_description
1 polymer ?
#
loop_
_entity_poly.entity_id
_entity_poly.type
_entity_poly.pdbx_seq_one_letter_code
_entity_poly.pdbx_strand_id
1 'polypeptide(L)'
;MSHFLDNELLTLSAAQLRQEEQNTSSQLLHVQQQISDLAYGNYRIYADAGSTTERCRELFGKASDLVEDIEEGIESVRESMKQFNSKNDEVLQELHYLKLAESKSSHLWDVLSLPTRMDICIRAGYYDMAYLLTNYGMELQTHGLTKNPVIKRVADKLIEARYQLLDELFNRFSGPIDLANSIQIVNSIRKIPYFSSTQLRIMVLQYRDVYLEKRLFDIRSQPDFIPRMVEVYRDCMYDTMVLYLAVFPENEISRRQTDLLADQRWDIWQTATSSAILNEWAIHNLDQMFSRIKNIDNDVHIDIGSLTSKLMSFAFSFGRMGMDFRPLIAEIVDEFVTKRFSLKVQNAANNLKQCRTIEIDGEIPDVLFLSGTQHGQQPSALSVLAFWDDLCIYGNALIDALNELRSGLSPTQVNAVLKELTNSMKIVVCWLCDMEELVKKVIMEKAVKLLGRYFIPCINGHLLALYPYEKCCRPFYHTTCTLELYEKRCALQIKEICNGCPNSIVIEKLLEEANHSMNEYVRSVSILANENAEDSEIHNTDNNSVLQEEVALKLPLTDDIKADKQKDDNQHEAKEHFP
;
A
#
# COMPACT_ATOMS: atom_id res chain seq x y z
N MET A 1 56.25 -99.11 57.58
CA MET A 1 56.21 -100.02 58.74
C MET A 1 55.38 -101.27 58.50
N SER A 2 54.37 -101.27 57.62
CA SER A 2 53.55 -102.46 57.30
C SER A 2 54.31 -103.60 56.61
N HIS A 3 55.23 -103.31 55.68
CA HIS A 3 55.91 -104.33 54.87
C HIS A 3 56.94 -105.22 55.60
N PHE A 4 57.34 -104.90 56.84
CA PHE A 4 58.31 -105.70 57.60
C PHE A 4 57.63 -106.81 58.42
N LEU A 5 56.39 -106.60 58.86
CA LEU A 5 55.63 -107.55 59.68
C LEU A 5 55.09 -108.75 58.88
N ASP A 6 54.75 -108.55 57.61
CA ASP A 6 54.16 -109.59 56.76
C ASP A 6 55.13 -110.74 56.44
N ASN A 7 56.45 -110.47 56.40
CA ASN A 7 57.46 -111.49 56.07
C ASN A 7 57.87 -112.36 57.27
N GLU A 8 57.81 -111.85 58.50
CA GLU A 8 58.05 -112.67 59.69
C GLU A 8 56.88 -113.63 59.94
N LEU A 9 55.64 -113.17 59.81
CA LEU A 9 54.42 -113.93 60.12
C LEU A 9 54.20 -115.21 59.28
N LEU A 10 54.79 -115.28 58.07
CA LEU A 10 54.65 -116.45 57.17
C LEU A 10 55.60 -117.62 57.49
N THR A 11 56.58 -117.43 58.39
CA THR A 11 57.61 -118.45 58.69
C THR A 11 57.41 -119.20 60.01
N LEU A 12 56.38 -118.85 60.80
CA LEU A 12 56.11 -119.46 62.10
C LEU A 12 55.03 -120.55 62.04
N SER A 13 55.23 -121.62 62.82
CA SER A 13 54.24 -122.69 63.00
C SER A 13 53.04 -122.22 63.84
N ALA A 14 51.85 -122.81 63.66
CA ALA A 14 50.60 -122.38 64.32
C ALA A 14 50.66 -122.29 65.86
N ALA A 15 51.59 -123.03 66.50
CA ALA A 15 51.83 -122.93 67.93
C ALA A 15 52.60 -121.65 68.32
N GLN A 16 53.54 -121.21 67.49
CA GLN A 16 54.32 -119.99 67.73
C GLN A 16 53.49 -118.72 67.43
N LEU A 17 52.53 -118.79 66.49
CA LEU A 17 51.62 -117.67 66.20
C LEU A 17 50.66 -117.37 67.37
N ARG A 18 50.19 -118.41 68.09
CA ARG A 18 49.40 -118.24 69.33
C ARG A 18 50.23 -117.66 70.48
N GLN A 19 51.53 -117.95 70.51
CA GLN A 19 52.43 -117.39 71.50
C GLN A 19 52.77 -115.92 71.19
N GLU A 20 52.93 -115.57 69.91
CA GLU A 20 53.00 -114.19 69.43
C GLU A 20 51.70 -113.42 69.70
N GLU A 21 50.52 -114.01 69.51
CA GLU A 21 49.22 -113.41 69.85
C GLU A 21 49.09 -113.13 71.36
N GLN A 22 49.51 -114.08 72.21
CA GLN A 22 49.55 -113.87 73.65
C GLN A 22 50.62 -112.85 74.08
N ASN A 23 51.77 -112.81 73.41
CA ASN A 23 52.83 -111.82 73.66
C ASN A 23 52.39 -110.42 73.21
N THR A 24 51.77 -110.27 72.04
CA THR A 24 51.23 -108.98 71.57
C THR A 24 50.05 -108.53 72.42
N SER A 25 49.16 -109.43 72.84
CA SER A 25 48.06 -109.08 73.75
C SER A 25 48.56 -108.64 75.14
N SER A 26 49.58 -109.32 75.67
CA SER A 26 50.21 -108.92 76.94
C SER A 26 51.04 -107.63 76.81
N GLN A 27 51.74 -107.42 75.69
CA GLN A 27 52.41 -106.16 75.37
C GLN A 27 51.41 -105.01 75.16
N LEU A 28 50.27 -105.26 74.52
CA LEU A 28 49.22 -104.26 74.35
C LEU A 28 48.63 -103.88 75.71
N LEU A 29 48.31 -104.86 76.57
CA LEU A 29 47.89 -104.59 77.95
C LEU A 29 48.94 -103.81 78.74
N HIS A 30 50.23 -104.17 78.61
CA HIS A 30 51.33 -103.45 79.24
C HIS A 30 51.47 -102.02 78.71
N VAL A 31 51.40 -101.81 77.40
CA VAL A 31 51.42 -100.47 76.77
C VAL A 31 50.19 -99.67 77.18
N GLN A 32 49.03 -100.31 77.30
CA GLN A 32 47.80 -99.65 77.74
C GLN A 32 47.88 -99.25 79.22
N GLN A 33 48.50 -100.07 80.07
CA GLN A 33 48.85 -99.69 81.44
C GLN A 33 49.88 -98.57 81.48
N GLN A 34 50.93 -98.62 80.66
CA GLN A 34 51.92 -97.54 80.57
C GLN A 34 51.31 -96.24 80.05
N ILE A 35 50.41 -96.28 79.06
CA ILE A 35 49.66 -95.12 78.59
C ILE A 35 48.73 -94.62 79.68
N SER A 36 48.06 -95.51 80.43
CA SER A 36 47.21 -95.11 81.55
C SER A 36 48.01 -94.46 82.67
N ASP A 37 49.17 -95.00 83.04
CA ASP A 37 50.04 -94.43 84.07
C ASP A 37 50.68 -93.12 83.60
N LEU A 38 51.06 -93.02 82.32
CA LEU A 38 51.57 -91.78 81.73
C LEU A 38 50.48 -90.71 81.62
N ALA A 39 49.26 -91.10 81.22
CA ALA A 39 48.10 -90.23 81.14
C ALA A 39 47.62 -89.79 82.53
N TYR A 40 47.70 -90.66 83.54
CA TYR A 40 47.35 -90.31 84.92
C TYR A 40 48.43 -89.41 85.55
N GLY A 41 49.71 -89.77 85.39
CA GLY A 41 50.83 -88.99 85.90
C GLY A 41 50.95 -87.60 85.28
N ASN A 42 50.58 -87.46 84.00
CA ASN A 42 50.65 -86.20 83.27
C ASN A 42 49.28 -85.67 82.82
N TYR A 43 48.18 -86.03 83.51
CA TYR A 43 46.82 -85.65 83.08
C TYR A 43 46.67 -84.14 82.91
N ARG A 44 47.34 -83.35 83.75
CA ARG A 44 47.37 -81.88 83.65
C ARG A 44 48.00 -81.40 82.35
N ILE A 45 49.10 -82.01 81.92
CA ILE A 45 49.79 -81.63 80.67
C ILE A 45 48.90 -81.97 79.47
N TYR A 46 48.20 -83.11 79.49
CA TYR A 46 47.25 -83.48 78.43
C TYR A 46 45.98 -82.62 78.43
N ALA A 47 45.47 -82.26 79.61
CA ALA A 47 44.32 -81.34 79.74
C ALA A 47 44.71 -79.93 79.28
N ASP A 48 45.89 -79.44 79.64
CA ASP A 48 46.43 -78.17 79.16
C ASP A 48 46.69 -78.22 77.65
N ALA A 49 47.26 -79.30 77.12
CA ALA A 49 47.43 -79.50 75.67
C ALA A 49 46.09 -79.55 74.91
N GLY A 50 45.07 -80.20 75.47
CA GLY A 50 43.72 -80.21 74.92
C GLY A 50 43.06 -78.84 74.96
N SER A 51 43.17 -78.13 76.09
CA SER A 51 42.60 -76.77 76.24
C SER A 51 43.29 -75.74 75.35
N THR A 52 44.61 -75.83 75.19
CA THR A 52 45.38 -75.00 74.26
C THR A 52 45.06 -75.34 72.81
N THR A 53 44.82 -76.62 72.48
CA THR A 53 44.36 -77.03 71.13
C THR A 53 42.97 -76.48 70.83
N GLU A 54 42.02 -76.56 71.78
CA GLU A 54 40.68 -76.00 71.61
C GLU A 54 40.73 -74.46 71.49
N ARG A 55 41.54 -73.80 72.32
CA ARG A 55 41.76 -72.34 72.22
C ARG A 55 42.38 -71.95 70.88
N CYS A 56 43.35 -72.72 70.38
CA CYS A 56 43.91 -72.52 69.05
C CYS A 56 42.84 -72.72 67.99
N ARG A 57 41.99 -73.75 68.10
CA ARG A 57 40.88 -74.01 67.16
C ARG A 57 39.89 -72.86 67.13
N GLU A 58 39.50 -72.32 68.27
CA GLU A 58 38.64 -71.13 68.36
C GLU A 58 39.31 -69.88 67.76
N LEU A 59 40.61 -69.67 68.00
CA LEU A 59 41.36 -68.57 67.41
C LEU A 59 41.48 -68.71 65.89
N PHE A 60 41.71 -69.93 65.38
CA PHE A 60 41.71 -70.21 63.95
C PHE A 60 40.32 -70.05 63.32
N GLY A 61 39.25 -70.41 64.04
CA GLY A 61 37.87 -70.11 63.62
C GLY A 61 37.66 -68.61 63.46
N LYS A 62 37.96 -67.83 64.50
CA LYS A 62 37.88 -66.35 64.45
C LYS A 62 38.77 -65.73 63.37
N ALA A 63 39.97 -66.28 63.15
CA ALA A 63 40.87 -65.83 62.10
C ALA A 63 40.30 -66.16 60.71
N SER A 64 39.63 -67.31 60.55
CA SER A 64 38.93 -67.67 59.32
C SER A 64 37.77 -66.71 59.05
N ASP A 65 36.95 -66.43 60.07
CA ASP A 65 35.82 -65.49 59.95
C ASP A 65 36.32 -64.08 59.56
N LEU A 66 37.40 -63.60 60.20
CA LEU A 66 38.02 -62.32 59.85
C LEU A 66 38.59 -62.30 58.43
N VAL A 67 39.11 -63.43 57.93
CA VAL A 67 39.59 -63.54 56.55
C VAL A 67 38.43 -63.50 55.57
N GLU A 68 37.31 -64.12 55.90
CA GLU A 68 36.07 -64.07 55.10
C GLU A 68 35.50 -62.64 55.05
N ASP A 69 35.43 -61.95 56.19
CA ASP A 69 35.02 -60.53 56.27
C ASP A 69 35.95 -59.62 55.43
N ILE A 70 37.26 -59.88 55.47
CA ILE A 70 38.25 -59.14 54.66
C ILE A 70 38.06 -59.43 53.17
N GLU A 71 37.78 -60.69 52.81
CA GLU A 71 37.54 -61.08 51.43
C GLU A 71 36.27 -60.42 50.88
N GLU A 72 35.18 -60.39 51.65
CA GLU A 72 33.95 -59.66 51.33
C GLU A 72 34.22 -58.14 51.20
N GLY A 73 34.97 -57.57 52.14
CA GLY A 73 35.36 -56.16 52.11
C GLY A 73 36.20 -55.80 50.89
N ILE A 74 37.15 -56.66 50.49
CA ILE A 74 37.97 -56.49 49.29
C ILE A 74 37.10 -56.54 48.03
N GLU A 75 36.13 -57.45 47.95
CA GLU A 75 35.24 -57.52 46.79
C GLU A 75 34.34 -56.28 46.70
N SER A 76 33.81 -55.80 47.83
CA SER A 76 33.03 -54.54 47.89
C SER A 76 33.86 -53.32 47.43
N VAL A 77 35.12 -53.22 47.86
CA VAL A 77 36.05 -52.17 47.40
C VAL A 77 36.35 -52.31 45.91
N ARG A 78 36.53 -53.55 45.43
CA ARG A 78 36.77 -53.83 44.01
C ARG A 78 35.58 -53.44 43.15
N GLU A 79 34.35 -53.73 43.58
CA GLU A 79 33.13 -53.30 42.91
C GLU A 79 33.00 -51.77 42.91
N SER A 80 33.23 -51.13 44.06
CA SER A 80 33.22 -49.67 44.18
C SER A 80 34.25 -49.00 43.26
N MET A 81 35.44 -49.60 43.13
CA MET A 81 36.49 -49.11 42.23
C MET A 81 36.12 -49.29 40.75
N LYS A 82 35.45 -50.40 40.39
CA LYS A 82 34.92 -50.59 39.03
C LYS A 82 33.85 -49.55 38.70
N GLN A 83 32.92 -49.30 39.63
CA GLN A 83 31.89 -48.26 39.47
C GLN A 83 32.51 -46.86 39.39
N PHE A 84 33.53 -46.58 40.21
CA PHE A 84 34.26 -45.32 40.17
C PHE A 84 34.97 -45.11 38.83
N ASN A 85 35.67 -46.13 38.31
CA ASN A 85 36.33 -46.04 37.01
C ASN A 85 35.32 -45.81 35.88
N SER A 86 34.19 -46.51 35.87
CA SER A 86 33.13 -46.29 34.86
C SER A 86 32.62 -44.85 34.89
N LYS A 87 32.31 -44.32 36.08
CA LYS A 87 31.88 -42.92 36.23
C LYS A 87 32.97 -41.92 35.87
N ASN A 88 34.21 -42.22 36.22
CA ASN A 88 35.36 -41.37 35.89
C ASN A 88 35.58 -41.31 34.37
N ASP A 89 35.41 -42.43 33.65
CA ASP A 89 35.49 -42.45 32.20
C ASP A 89 34.36 -41.63 31.55
N GLU A 90 33.13 -41.70 32.07
CA GLU A 90 32.02 -40.84 31.66
C GLU A 90 32.34 -39.35 31.87
N VAL A 91 32.84 -38.98 33.06
CA VAL A 91 33.21 -37.59 33.39
C VAL A 91 34.39 -37.12 32.53
N LEU A 92 35.37 -37.97 32.25
CA LEU A 92 36.49 -37.63 31.38
C LEU A 92 36.02 -37.40 29.93
N GLN A 93 35.05 -38.17 29.44
CA GLN A 93 34.44 -37.94 28.14
C GLN A 93 33.68 -36.61 28.10
N GLU A 94 32.86 -36.32 29.11
CA GLU A 94 32.17 -35.03 29.22
C GLU A 94 33.17 -33.86 29.26
N LEU A 95 34.22 -33.97 30.06
CA LEU A 95 35.26 -32.95 30.17
C LEU A 95 36.04 -32.78 28.85
N HIS A 96 36.25 -33.87 28.11
CA HIS A 96 36.83 -33.80 26.76
C HIS A 96 35.93 -33.03 25.79
N TYR A 97 34.62 -33.30 25.79
CA TYR A 97 33.67 -32.53 24.96
C TYR A 97 33.61 -31.05 25.35
N LEU A 98 33.66 -30.74 26.65
CA LEU A 98 33.69 -29.35 27.14
C LEU A 98 34.97 -28.62 26.71
N LYS A 99 36.14 -29.26 26.81
CA LYS A 99 37.40 -28.69 26.33
C LYS A 99 37.37 -28.44 24.81
N LEU A 100 36.76 -29.35 24.05
CA LEU A 100 36.59 -29.19 22.61
C LEU A 100 35.66 -28.01 22.28
N ALA A 101 34.59 -27.83 23.06
CA ALA A 101 33.68 -26.70 22.93
C ALA A 101 34.29 -25.35 23.35
N GLU A 102 35.17 -25.33 24.37
CA GLU A 102 35.87 -24.12 24.84
C GLU A 102 36.94 -23.64 23.84
N SER A 103 37.46 -24.53 22.99
CA SER A 103 38.49 -24.17 22.03
C SER A 103 38.05 -23.04 21.09
N LYS A 104 38.87 -21.99 20.98
CA LYS A 104 38.59 -20.81 20.13
C LYS A 104 38.49 -21.13 18.64
N SER A 105 38.96 -22.30 18.21
CA SER A 105 38.88 -22.82 16.84
C SER A 105 37.66 -23.71 16.61
N SER A 106 36.73 -23.81 17.56
CA SER A 106 35.55 -24.66 17.41
C SER A 106 34.55 -24.03 16.45
N HIS A 107 34.23 -24.76 15.37
CA HIS A 107 33.17 -24.40 14.41
C HIS A 107 31.78 -24.22 15.06
N LEU A 108 31.60 -24.69 16.31
CA LEU A 108 30.38 -24.45 17.06
C LEU A 108 30.18 -22.97 17.36
N TRP A 109 31.24 -22.24 17.73
CA TRP A 109 31.16 -20.80 17.98
C TRP A 109 30.81 -20.02 16.71
N ASP A 110 31.31 -20.48 15.56
CA ASP A 110 30.96 -19.87 14.27
C ASP A 110 29.46 -19.96 14.02
N VAL A 111 28.85 -21.14 14.19
CA VAL A 111 27.40 -21.35 14.04
C VAL A 111 26.59 -20.55 15.05
N LEU A 112 27.01 -20.54 16.32
CA LEU A 112 26.31 -19.77 17.37
C LEU A 112 26.41 -18.26 17.16
N SER A 113 27.45 -17.77 16.46
CA SER A 113 27.63 -16.35 16.15
C SER A 113 26.80 -15.86 14.96
N LEU A 114 26.24 -16.77 14.14
CA LEU A 114 25.54 -16.41 12.91
C LEU A 114 24.35 -15.46 13.13
N PRO A 115 23.49 -15.61 14.14
CA PRO A 115 22.40 -14.66 14.37
C PRO A 115 22.89 -13.24 14.64
N THR A 116 23.96 -13.09 15.43
CA THR A 116 24.56 -11.76 15.69
C THR A 116 25.17 -11.17 14.43
N ARG A 117 25.80 -11.99 13.57
CA ARG A 117 26.32 -11.53 12.28
C ARG A 117 25.20 -11.14 11.33
N MET A 118 24.08 -11.88 11.32
CA MET A 118 22.89 -11.54 10.54
C MET A 118 22.40 -10.14 10.89
N ASP A 119 22.25 -9.83 12.18
CA ASP A 119 21.83 -8.49 12.62
C ASP A 119 22.78 -7.38 12.16
N ILE A 120 24.09 -7.63 12.17
CA ILE A 120 25.09 -6.69 11.67
C ILE A 120 24.96 -6.53 10.15
N CYS A 121 24.79 -7.62 9.39
CA CYS A 121 24.61 -7.57 7.95
C CYS A 121 23.37 -6.76 7.55
N ILE A 122 22.24 -6.96 8.25
CA ILE A 122 20.99 -6.22 7.98
C ILE A 122 21.19 -4.73 8.28
N ARG A 123 21.73 -4.38 9.46
CA ARG A 123 21.95 -2.98 9.85
C ARG A 123 22.98 -2.24 8.98
N ALA A 124 24.00 -2.95 8.50
CA ALA A 124 25.03 -2.38 7.63
C ALA A 124 24.63 -2.32 6.15
N GLY A 125 23.47 -2.86 5.76
CA GLY A 125 23.01 -2.87 4.37
C GLY A 125 23.64 -3.94 3.48
N TYR A 126 24.31 -4.95 4.06
CA TYR A 126 24.87 -6.10 3.32
C TYR A 126 23.79 -7.17 3.05
N TYR A 127 22.79 -6.80 2.24
CA TYR A 127 21.60 -7.60 2.01
C TYR A 127 21.87 -8.95 1.34
N ASP A 128 22.85 -9.03 0.43
CA ASP A 128 23.23 -10.29 -0.22
C ASP A 128 23.81 -11.30 0.78
N MET A 129 24.59 -10.83 1.76
CA MET A 129 25.12 -11.69 2.83
C MET A 129 24.02 -12.12 3.82
N ALA A 130 23.12 -11.20 4.18
CA ALA A 130 21.95 -11.52 5.01
C ALA A 130 21.04 -12.56 4.33
N TYR A 131 20.88 -12.46 3.01
CA TYR A 131 20.16 -13.45 2.22
C TYR A 131 20.83 -14.83 2.27
N LEU A 132 22.15 -14.91 2.05
CA LEU A 132 22.90 -16.17 2.14
C LEU A 132 22.76 -16.84 3.52
N LEU A 133 22.77 -16.05 4.60
CA LEU A 133 22.55 -16.55 5.95
C LEU A 133 21.13 -17.09 6.17
N THR A 134 20.13 -16.48 5.53
CA THR A 134 18.74 -16.96 5.57
C THR A 134 18.63 -18.33 4.89
N ASN A 135 19.24 -18.49 3.71
CA ASN A 135 19.28 -19.75 3.00
C ASN A 135 20.01 -20.84 3.78
N TYR A 136 21.14 -20.49 4.40
CA TYR A 136 21.85 -21.41 5.26
C TYR A 136 20.98 -21.91 6.42
N GLY A 137 20.19 -21.03 7.04
CA GLY A 137 19.19 -21.41 8.03
C GLY A 137 18.15 -22.41 7.51
N MET A 138 17.70 -22.26 6.26
CA MET A 138 16.79 -23.20 5.60
C MET A 138 17.47 -24.54 5.28
N GLU A 139 18.70 -24.51 4.78
CA GLU A 139 19.50 -25.71 4.53
C GLU A 139 19.73 -26.52 5.82
N LEU A 140 19.97 -25.85 6.96
CA LEU A 140 20.06 -26.52 8.27
C LEU A 140 18.75 -27.25 8.63
N GLN A 141 17.59 -26.71 8.25
CA GLN A 141 16.30 -27.36 8.44
C GLN A 141 16.11 -28.55 7.49
N THR A 142 16.46 -28.42 6.21
CA THR A 142 16.28 -29.48 5.21
C THR A 142 17.22 -30.66 5.45
N HIS A 143 18.45 -30.42 5.89
CA HIS A 143 19.43 -31.46 6.24
C HIS A 143 19.14 -32.17 7.58
N GLY A 144 18.08 -31.78 8.31
CA GLY A 144 17.66 -32.46 9.54
C GLY A 144 18.58 -32.25 10.74
N LEU A 145 19.46 -31.25 10.69
CA LEU A 145 20.38 -30.87 11.78
C LEU A 145 19.65 -30.18 12.95
N THR A 146 18.38 -29.81 12.76
CA THR A 146 17.50 -29.22 13.77
C THR A 146 16.97 -30.19 14.83
N LYS A 147 17.43 -31.44 14.82
CA LYS A 147 17.24 -32.36 15.96
C LYS A 147 17.88 -31.81 17.24
N ASN A 148 18.96 -31.05 17.12
CA ASN A 148 19.56 -30.36 18.26
C ASN A 148 18.80 -29.04 18.52
N PRO A 149 18.29 -28.79 19.75
CA PRO A 149 17.50 -27.61 20.07
C PRO A 149 18.27 -26.28 19.91
N VAL A 150 19.59 -26.31 20.09
CA VAL A 150 20.44 -25.11 19.95
C VAL A 150 20.58 -24.73 18.48
N ILE A 151 20.88 -25.70 17.61
CA ILE A 151 20.97 -25.48 16.15
C ILE A 151 19.61 -25.08 15.60
N LYS A 152 18.53 -25.70 16.09
CA LYS A 152 17.16 -25.30 15.75
C LYS A 152 16.92 -23.82 16.06
N ARG A 153 17.28 -23.36 17.26
CA ARG A 153 17.11 -21.95 17.64
C ARG A 153 17.92 -21.00 16.76
N VAL A 154 19.13 -21.38 16.37
CA VAL A 154 19.96 -20.59 15.43
C VAL A 154 19.28 -20.53 14.06
N ALA A 155 18.88 -21.68 13.50
CA ALA A 155 18.21 -21.76 12.20
C ALA A 155 16.91 -20.94 12.19
N ASP A 156 16.08 -21.08 13.23
CA ASP A 156 14.83 -20.34 13.38
C ASP A 156 15.09 -18.82 13.42
N LYS A 157 16.13 -18.36 14.11
CA LYS A 157 16.51 -16.93 14.14
C LYS A 157 17.01 -16.41 12.79
N LEU A 158 17.80 -17.20 12.06
CA LEU A 158 18.25 -16.83 10.71
C LEU A 158 17.08 -16.75 9.73
N ILE A 159 16.10 -17.65 9.86
CA ILE A 159 14.88 -17.63 9.03
C ILE A 159 13.96 -16.48 9.44
N GLU A 160 13.80 -16.20 10.73
CA GLU A 160 12.98 -15.08 11.23
C GLU A 160 13.53 -13.73 10.78
N ALA A 161 14.85 -13.59 10.69
CA ALA A 161 15.51 -12.38 10.19
C ALA A 161 15.12 -12.02 8.74
N ARG A 162 14.53 -12.94 7.97
CA ARG A 162 13.94 -12.65 6.65
C ARG A 162 12.90 -11.52 6.70
N TYR A 163 12.10 -11.46 7.76
CA TYR A 163 11.04 -10.46 7.88
C TYR A 163 11.62 -9.07 8.10
N GLN A 164 12.67 -8.97 8.93
CA GLN A 164 13.40 -7.73 9.16
C GLN A 164 14.13 -7.26 7.90
N LEU A 165 14.71 -8.20 7.14
CA LEU A 165 15.34 -7.90 5.86
C LEU A 165 14.34 -7.36 4.83
N LEU A 166 13.18 -8.02 4.69
CA LEU A 166 12.12 -7.56 3.79
C LEU A 166 11.58 -6.18 4.19
N ASP A 167 11.35 -5.96 5.48
CA ASP A 167 10.87 -4.67 6.00
C ASP A 167 11.88 -3.54 5.71
N GLU A 168 13.16 -3.75 5.99
CA GLU A 168 14.22 -2.77 5.69
C GLU A 168 14.31 -2.47 4.18
N LEU A 169 14.23 -3.50 3.32
CA LEU A 169 14.29 -3.35 1.87
C LEU A 169 13.05 -2.62 1.31
N PHE A 170 11.85 -2.95 1.80
CA PHE A 170 10.63 -2.29 1.35
C PHE A 170 10.53 -0.84 1.84
N ASN A 171 10.96 -0.57 3.08
CA ASN A 171 10.98 0.78 3.65
C ASN A 171 11.79 1.78 2.80
N ARG A 172 12.77 1.32 2.00
CA ARG A 172 13.48 2.16 1.04
C ARG A 172 12.58 2.73 -0.06
N PHE A 173 11.51 2.04 -0.44
CA PHE A 173 10.53 2.55 -1.42
C PHE A 173 9.61 3.63 -0.83
N SER A 174 9.49 3.71 0.50
CA SER A 174 8.73 4.76 1.20
C SER A 174 9.48 6.10 1.32
N GLY A 175 10.54 6.28 0.54
CA GLY A 175 11.33 7.49 0.44
C GLY A 175 11.73 7.82 -1.01
N PRO A 176 12.52 8.88 -1.23
CA PRO A 176 13.12 9.14 -2.53
C PRO A 176 14.14 8.05 -2.85
N ILE A 177 13.97 7.40 -3.99
CA ILE A 177 14.82 6.30 -4.47
C ILE A 177 15.11 6.50 -5.95
N ASP A 178 16.35 6.29 -6.36
CA ASP A 178 16.79 6.31 -7.75
C ASP A 178 16.56 4.95 -8.42
N LEU A 179 16.54 4.97 -9.76
CA LEU A 179 16.23 3.80 -10.55
C LEU A 179 17.26 2.66 -10.34
N ALA A 180 18.55 2.97 -10.25
CA ALA A 180 19.59 1.97 -10.08
C ALA A 180 19.45 1.23 -8.74
N ASN A 181 19.27 1.96 -7.64
CA ASN A 181 19.04 1.34 -6.34
C ASN A 181 17.73 0.55 -6.28
N SER A 182 16.66 1.01 -6.95
CA SER A 182 15.38 0.29 -7.00
C SER A 182 15.52 -1.09 -7.65
N ILE A 183 16.26 -1.18 -8.77
CA ILE A 183 16.56 -2.43 -9.46
C ILE A 183 17.41 -3.34 -8.57
N GLN A 184 18.42 -2.79 -7.91
CA GLN A 184 19.28 -3.56 -6.99
C GLN A 184 18.47 -4.16 -5.84
N ILE A 185 17.65 -3.34 -5.16
CA ILE A 185 16.81 -3.77 -4.04
C ILE A 185 15.83 -4.85 -4.48
N VAL A 186 15.12 -4.67 -5.60
CA VAL A 186 14.19 -5.68 -6.08
C VAL A 186 14.91 -6.97 -6.49
N ASN A 187 16.10 -6.87 -7.08
CA ASN A 187 16.92 -8.05 -7.37
C ASN A 187 17.36 -8.77 -6.08
N SER A 188 17.66 -8.05 -5.00
CA SER A 188 17.93 -8.66 -3.69
C SER A 188 16.69 -9.33 -3.10
N ILE A 189 15.50 -8.70 -3.19
CA ILE A 189 14.24 -9.29 -2.71
C ILE A 189 13.89 -10.56 -3.50
N ARG A 190 14.08 -10.54 -4.83
CA ARG A 190 13.85 -11.71 -5.71
C ARG A 190 14.69 -12.93 -5.35
N LYS A 191 15.80 -12.76 -4.63
CA LYS A 191 16.62 -13.87 -4.15
C LYS A 191 15.95 -14.55 -2.96
N ILE A 192 15.26 -13.80 -2.09
CA ILE A 192 14.62 -14.32 -0.87
C ILE A 192 13.57 -15.38 -1.26
N PRO A 193 13.68 -16.63 -0.74
CA PRO A 193 12.80 -17.72 -1.13
C PRO A 193 11.36 -17.48 -0.62
N TYR A 194 10.40 -18.15 -1.27
CA TYR A 194 8.98 -18.14 -0.88
C TYR A 194 8.30 -16.76 -0.98
N PHE A 195 8.81 -15.86 -1.82
CA PHE A 195 8.19 -14.56 -2.07
C PHE A 195 7.64 -14.51 -3.50
N SER A 196 6.33 -14.40 -3.65
CA SER A 196 5.71 -14.44 -4.98
C SER A 196 5.95 -13.15 -5.75
N SER A 197 6.00 -13.28 -7.09
CA SER A 197 6.16 -12.12 -7.97
C SER A 197 4.99 -11.13 -7.86
N THR A 198 3.77 -11.61 -7.63
CA THR A 198 2.59 -10.77 -7.40
C THR A 198 2.72 -10.00 -6.08
N GLN A 199 3.08 -10.67 -4.97
CA GLN A 199 3.29 -10.01 -3.68
C GLN A 199 4.35 -8.92 -3.79
N LEU A 200 5.47 -9.20 -4.46
CA LEU A 200 6.53 -8.22 -4.68
C LEU A 200 6.03 -6.95 -5.37
N ARG A 201 5.28 -7.09 -6.46
CA ARG A 201 4.72 -5.96 -7.20
C ARG A 201 3.79 -5.12 -6.33
N ILE A 202 2.87 -5.77 -5.62
CA ILE A 202 1.90 -5.08 -4.76
C ILE A 202 2.61 -4.39 -3.60
N MET A 203 3.56 -5.06 -2.94
CA MET A 203 4.33 -4.47 -1.83
C MET A 203 5.10 -3.23 -2.31
N VAL A 204 5.78 -3.29 -3.47
CA VAL A 204 6.48 -2.10 -4.00
C VAL A 204 5.49 -0.94 -4.16
N LEU A 205 4.34 -1.16 -4.79
CA LEU A 205 3.34 -0.11 -5.00
C LEU A 205 2.77 0.44 -3.67
N GLN A 206 2.48 -0.43 -2.69
CA GLN A 206 2.02 0.01 -1.37
C GLN A 206 3.03 0.91 -0.64
N TYR A 207 4.31 0.56 -0.67
CA TYR A 207 5.34 1.39 -0.05
C TYR A 207 5.55 2.71 -0.82
N ARG A 208 5.26 2.75 -2.12
CA ARG A 208 5.20 3.98 -2.92
C ARG A 208 3.98 4.84 -2.56
N ASP A 209 2.83 4.25 -2.24
CA ASP A 209 1.68 4.99 -1.72
C ASP A 209 2.00 5.64 -0.37
N VAL A 210 2.74 4.94 0.51
CA VAL A 210 3.24 5.52 1.76
C VAL A 210 4.14 6.74 1.49
N TYR A 211 4.99 6.70 0.46
CA TYR A 211 5.80 7.85 0.06
C TYR A 211 4.94 9.01 -0.46
N LEU A 212 3.93 8.72 -1.28
CA LEU A 212 2.97 9.71 -1.78
C LEU A 212 2.23 10.40 -0.62
N GLU A 213 1.67 9.64 0.32
CA GLU A 213 0.95 10.19 1.47
C GLU A 213 1.86 11.03 2.38
N LYS A 214 3.13 10.65 2.57
CA LYS A 214 4.11 11.50 3.27
C LYS A 214 4.30 12.84 2.55
N ARG A 215 4.45 12.83 1.22
CA ARG A 215 4.59 14.07 0.43
C ARG A 215 3.34 14.95 0.50
N LEU A 216 2.15 14.34 0.51
CA LEU A 216 0.89 15.06 0.66
C LEU A 216 0.74 15.66 2.07
N PHE A 217 1.18 14.94 3.09
CA PHE A 217 1.17 15.43 4.47
C PHE A 217 2.05 16.68 4.63
N ASP A 218 3.23 16.71 4.00
CA ASP A 218 4.17 17.83 4.07
C ASP A 218 3.60 19.15 3.52
N ILE A 219 2.71 19.08 2.52
CA ILE A 219 2.12 20.26 1.86
C ILE A 219 0.75 20.66 2.43
N ARG A 220 0.15 19.86 3.33
CA ARG A 220 -1.24 20.01 3.79
C ARG A 220 -1.56 21.36 4.43
N SER A 221 -0.56 22.01 5.03
CA SER A 221 -0.71 23.29 5.73
C SER A 221 -0.63 24.51 4.81
N GLN A 222 -0.35 24.34 3.52
CA GLN A 222 -0.16 25.46 2.59
C GLN A 222 -1.48 25.95 1.99
N PRO A 223 -1.64 27.27 1.73
CA PRO A 223 -2.86 27.83 1.13
C PRO A 223 -3.10 27.30 -0.29
N ASP A 224 -2.04 27.03 -1.05
CA ASP A 224 -2.10 26.47 -2.41
C ASP A 224 -2.08 24.94 -2.43
N PHE A 225 -2.59 24.29 -1.37
CA PHE A 225 -2.53 22.84 -1.21
C PHE A 225 -3.11 22.07 -2.39
N ILE A 226 -4.28 22.47 -2.92
CA ILE A 226 -4.96 21.75 -4.01
C ILE A 226 -4.16 21.70 -5.31
N PRO A 227 -3.73 22.83 -5.91
CA PRO A 227 -2.94 22.78 -7.13
C PRO A 227 -1.56 22.13 -6.92
N ARG A 228 -1.00 22.19 -5.71
CA ARG A 228 0.26 21.53 -5.36
C ARG A 228 0.10 20.02 -5.14
N MET A 229 -1.04 19.59 -4.61
CA MET A 229 -1.41 18.18 -4.48
C MET A 229 -1.42 17.51 -5.85
N VAL A 230 -2.04 18.14 -6.87
CA VAL A 230 -2.05 17.62 -8.24
C VAL A 230 -0.63 17.43 -8.79
N GLU A 231 0.28 18.35 -8.53
CA GLU A 231 1.70 18.23 -8.92
C GLU A 231 2.39 17.08 -8.19
N VAL A 232 2.16 16.93 -6.88
CA VAL A 232 2.73 15.83 -6.09
C VAL A 232 2.23 14.48 -6.60
N TYR A 233 0.93 14.34 -6.91
CA TYR A 233 0.39 13.14 -7.54
C TYR A 233 1.05 12.87 -8.88
N ARG A 234 1.12 13.89 -9.77
CA ARG A 234 1.77 13.77 -11.07
C ARG A 234 3.21 13.25 -10.95
N ASP A 235 4.02 13.90 -10.12
CA ASP A 235 5.44 13.60 -10.00
C ASP A 235 5.66 12.23 -9.34
N CYS A 236 4.99 11.94 -8.21
CA CYS A 236 5.14 10.68 -7.51
C CYS A 236 4.60 9.49 -8.30
N MET A 237 3.49 9.65 -9.01
CA MET A 237 2.95 8.60 -9.86
C MET A 237 3.85 8.36 -11.06
N TYR A 238 4.40 9.41 -11.67
CA TYR A 238 5.28 9.28 -12.84
C TYR A 238 6.55 8.52 -12.46
N ASP A 239 7.20 8.93 -11.37
CA ASP A 239 8.38 8.26 -10.83
C ASP A 239 8.09 6.78 -10.52
N THR A 240 6.92 6.50 -9.93
CA THR A 240 6.51 5.14 -9.58
C THR A 240 6.23 4.28 -10.80
N MET A 241 5.59 4.83 -11.84
CA MET A 241 5.36 4.11 -13.09
C MET A 241 6.67 3.80 -13.82
N VAL A 242 7.56 4.79 -13.96
CA VAL A 242 8.88 4.59 -14.57
C VAL A 242 9.67 3.51 -13.81
N LEU A 243 9.71 3.61 -12.48
CA LEU A 243 10.35 2.63 -11.61
C LEU A 243 9.75 1.24 -11.81
N TYR A 244 8.41 1.12 -11.75
CA TYR A 244 7.73 -0.16 -11.86
C TYR A 244 8.00 -0.84 -13.20
N LEU A 245 7.91 -0.09 -14.31
CA LEU A 245 8.16 -0.62 -15.66
C LEU A 245 9.62 -1.07 -15.85
N ALA A 246 10.57 -0.36 -15.25
CA ALA A 246 11.99 -0.73 -15.30
C ALA A 246 12.29 -1.97 -14.45
N VAL A 247 11.68 -2.05 -13.27
CA VAL A 247 11.91 -3.13 -12.31
C VAL A 247 11.19 -4.41 -12.73
N PHE A 248 9.98 -4.32 -13.31
CA PHE A 248 9.12 -5.45 -13.69
C PHE A 248 8.78 -5.44 -15.19
N PRO A 249 9.74 -5.73 -16.08
CA PRO A 249 9.47 -5.80 -17.51
C PRO A 249 8.53 -6.96 -17.85
N GLU A 250 7.60 -6.75 -18.79
CA GLU A 250 6.53 -7.72 -19.13
C GLU A 250 7.05 -9.12 -19.52
N ASN A 251 8.27 -9.19 -20.05
CA ASN A 251 8.94 -10.43 -20.47
C ASN A 251 9.38 -11.36 -19.33
N GLU A 252 9.25 -10.96 -18.05
CA GLU A 252 9.62 -11.81 -16.91
C GLU A 252 8.62 -12.95 -16.63
N ILE A 253 7.35 -12.78 -17.03
CA ILE A 253 6.25 -13.70 -16.64
C ILE A 253 6.49 -15.12 -17.18
N SER A 254 7.09 -15.26 -18.36
CA SER A 254 7.25 -16.57 -19.02
C SER A 254 8.44 -17.39 -18.52
N ARG A 255 9.46 -16.81 -17.89
CA ARG A 255 10.72 -17.53 -17.57
C ARG A 255 10.73 -18.23 -16.22
N ARG A 256 9.98 -17.76 -15.22
CA ARG A 256 9.96 -18.36 -13.86
C ARG A 256 8.73 -19.22 -13.59
N GLN A 257 7.75 -19.22 -14.48
CA GLN A 257 6.50 -19.98 -14.33
C GLN A 257 6.70 -21.50 -14.45
N THR A 258 7.73 -21.93 -15.17
CA THR A 258 8.07 -23.35 -15.32
C THR A 258 8.70 -23.96 -14.07
N ASP A 259 9.31 -23.16 -13.19
CA ASP A 259 10.04 -23.65 -12.01
C ASP A 259 9.21 -23.68 -10.71
N LEU A 260 8.01 -23.11 -10.69
CA LEU A 260 7.20 -22.93 -9.47
C LEU A 260 6.11 -24.00 -9.24
N LEU A 261 6.04 -25.04 -10.08
CA LEU A 261 5.14 -26.18 -9.85
C LEU A 261 5.54 -27.05 -8.63
N ALA A 262 6.57 -26.68 -7.87
CA ALA A 262 7.19 -27.57 -6.88
C ALA A 262 7.15 -27.16 -5.41
N ASP A 263 6.71 -25.95 -4.99
CA ASP A 263 6.74 -25.61 -3.56
C ASP A 263 5.44 -25.00 -3.02
N GLN A 264 4.60 -25.89 -2.48
CA GLN A 264 3.33 -25.60 -1.83
C GLN A 264 3.56 -25.25 -0.36
N ARG A 265 4.14 -24.08 -0.07
CA ARG A 265 4.17 -23.51 1.28
C ARG A 265 4.01 -21.99 1.21
N TRP A 266 2.93 -21.50 1.82
CA TRP A 266 2.43 -20.11 1.91
C TRP A 266 1.59 -19.64 0.74
N ASP A 267 0.58 -18.79 1.05
CA ASP A 267 -0.50 -18.38 0.16
C ASP A 267 0.01 -18.05 -1.25
N ILE A 268 -0.35 -18.91 -2.20
CA ILE A 268 -0.04 -18.67 -3.61
C ILE A 268 -1.03 -17.62 -4.07
N TRP A 269 -0.59 -16.36 -4.07
CA TRP A 269 -1.38 -15.28 -4.65
C TRP A 269 -1.56 -15.59 -6.13
N GLN A 270 -2.81 -15.52 -6.61
CA GLN A 270 -3.10 -15.79 -8.01
C GLN A 270 -2.25 -14.90 -8.91
N THR A 271 -1.82 -15.48 -10.04
CA THR A 271 -0.97 -14.74 -10.98
C THR A 271 -1.84 -13.73 -11.70
N ALA A 272 -1.67 -12.44 -11.38
CA ALA A 272 -2.25 -11.35 -12.16
C ALA A 272 -1.28 -10.93 -13.27
N THR A 273 -1.82 -10.45 -14.40
CA THR A 273 -1.00 -9.85 -15.45
C THR A 273 -0.28 -8.62 -14.90
N SER A 274 1.00 -8.46 -15.26
CA SER A 274 1.86 -7.41 -14.68
C SER A 274 1.35 -5.99 -14.94
N SER A 275 0.65 -5.81 -16.07
CA SER A 275 0.00 -4.57 -16.47
C SER A 275 -1.30 -4.29 -15.70
N ALA A 276 -2.06 -5.32 -15.30
CA ALA A 276 -3.31 -5.13 -14.56
C ALA A 276 -3.08 -4.51 -13.18
N ILE A 277 -2.06 -4.99 -12.44
CA ILE A 277 -1.74 -4.48 -11.10
C ILE A 277 -1.37 -2.98 -11.17
N LEU A 278 -0.51 -2.60 -12.12
CA LEU A 278 -0.08 -1.21 -12.28
C LEU A 278 -1.24 -0.31 -12.70
N ASN A 279 -2.07 -0.76 -13.64
CA ASN A 279 -3.21 -0.01 -14.13
C ASN A 279 -4.24 0.23 -13.02
N GLU A 280 -4.58 -0.81 -12.26
CA GLU A 280 -5.52 -0.72 -11.14
C GLU A 280 -5.00 0.24 -10.06
N TRP A 281 -3.72 0.15 -9.72
CA TRP A 281 -3.08 1.06 -8.77
C TRP A 281 -3.13 2.52 -9.25
N ALA A 282 -2.90 2.75 -10.55
CA ALA A 282 -2.92 4.09 -11.11
C ALA A 282 -4.35 4.66 -11.15
N ILE A 283 -5.34 3.85 -11.52
CA ILE A 283 -6.77 4.24 -11.48
C ILE A 283 -7.18 4.56 -10.04
N HIS A 284 -6.83 3.71 -9.06
CA HIS A 284 -7.12 3.96 -7.65
C HIS A 284 -6.55 5.30 -7.17
N ASN A 285 -5.30 5.61 -7.49
CA ASN A 285 -4.69 6.87 -7.09
C ASN A 285 -5.35 8.09 -7.77
N LEU A 286 -5.78 7.97 -9.02
CA LEU A 286 -6.56 9.01 -9.70
C LEU A 286 -7.91 9.23 -9.02
N ASP A 287 -8.65 8.15 -8.71
CA ASP A 287 -9.94 8.23 -8.01
C ASP A 287 -9.80 8.87 -6.63
N GLN A 288 -8.74 8.54 -5.90
CA GLN A 288 -8.44 9.17 -4.60
C GLN A 288 -8.15 10.66 -4.75
N MET A 289 -7.33 11.06 -5.73
CA MET A 289 -7.06 12.47 -6.02
C MET A 289 -8.36 13.23 -6.39
N PHE A 290 -9.16 12.66 -7.29
CA PHE A 290 -10.42 13.27 -7.72
C PHE A 290 -11.43 13.36 -6.58
N SER A 291 -11.53 12.34 -5.73
CA SER A 291 -12.37 12.37 -4.53
C SER A 291 -11.93 13.48 -3.57
N ARG A 292 -10.62 13.70 -3.40
CA ARG A 292 -10.09 14.82 -2.61
C ARG A 292 -10.48 16.18 -3.23
N ILE A 293 -10.49 16.30 -4.57
CA ILE A 293 -10.92 17.53 -5.27
C ILE A 293 -12.43 17.78 -5.11
N LYS A 294 -13.27 16.75 -5.25
CA LYS A 294 -14.73 16.87 -5.10
C LYS A 294 -15.19 17.27 -3.69
N ASN A 295 -14.38 16.93 -2.68
CA ASN A 295 -14.67 17.16 -1.27
C ASN A 295 -13.99 18.42 -0.68
N ILE A 296 -13.51 19.34 -1.53
CA ILE A 296 -12.94 20.60 -1.09
C ILE A 296 -14.03 21.48 -0.45
N ASP A 297 -13.71 22.11 0.68
CA ASP A 297 -14.57 23.10 1.32
C ASP A 297 -14.77 24.33 0.44
N ASN A 298 -16.01 24.81 0.38
CA ASN A 298 -16.39 25.91 -0.51
C ASN A 298 -15.76 27.27 -0.14
N ASP A 299 -15.21 27.39 1.06
CA ASP A 299 -14.57 28.62 1.56
C ASP A 299 -13.14 28.80 1.02
N VAL A 300 -12.52 27.73 0.53
CA VAL A 300 -11.19 27.81 -0.08
C VAL A 300 -11.29 28.48 -1.44
N HIS A 301 -10.56 29.57 -1.64
CA HIS A 301 -10.44 30.21 -2.96
C HIS A 301 -9.49 29.39 -3.85
N ILE A 302 -9.96 28.98 -5.02
CA ILE A 302 -9.19 28.15 -5.95
C ILE A 302 -9.33 28.75 -7.34
N ASP A 303 -8.20 28.98 -7.99
CA ASP A 303 -8.18 29.29 -9.42
C ASP A 303 -8.44 28.01 -10.23
N ILE A 304 -9.68 27.88 -10.72
CA ILE A 304 -10.15 26.73 -11.49
C ILE A 304 -9.37 26.61 -12.81
N GLY A 305 -8.95 27.72 -13.41
CA GLY A 305 -8.16 27.73 -14.64
C GLY A 305 -6.78 27.13 -14.42
N SER A 306 -6.09 27.55 -13.36
CA SER A 306 -4.82 26.98 -12.94
C SER A 306 -4.95 25.50 -12.59
N LEU A 307 -5.97 25.11 -11.82
CA LEU A 307 -6.23 23.71 -11.47
C LEU A 307 -6.46 22.85 -12.71
N THR A 308 -7.33 23.30 -13.63
CA THR A 308 -7.64 22.59 -14.88
C THR A 308 -6.40 22.45 -15.76
N SER A 309 -5.59 23.51 -15.87
CA SER A 309 -4.33 23.47 -16.62
C SER A 309 -3.35 22.43 -16.04
N LYS A 310 -3.21 22.37 -14.71
CA LYS A 310 -2.36 21.37 -14.04
C LYS A 310 -2.89 19.95 -14.23
N LEU A 311 -4.19 19.73 -14.11
CA LEU A 311 -4.82 18.42 -14.37
C LEU A 311 -4.64 17.97 -15.81
N MET A 312 -4.86 18.87 -16.77
CA MET A 312 -4.65 18.59 -18.19
C MET A 312 -3.19 18.30 -18.52
N SER A 313 -2.25 19.05 -17.91
CA SER A 313 -0.81 18.79 -18.03
C SER A 313 -0.43 17.42 -17.47
N PHE A 314 -1.00 17.03 -16.33
CA PHE A 314 -0.83 15.71 -15.73
C PHE A 314 -1.38 14.61 -16.67
N ALA A 315 -2.61 14.74 -17.16
CA ALA A 315 -3.14 13.75 -18.11
C ALA A 315 -2.34 13.68 -19.41
N PHE A 316 -1.83 14.81 -19.91
CA PHE A 316 -0.99 14.85 -21.10
C PHE A 316 0.34 14.10 -20.90
N SER A 317 0.99 14.22 -19.74
CA SER A 317 2.23 13.49 -19.46
C SER A 317 2.01 11.98 -19.38
N PHE A 318 0.85 11.55 -18.89
CA PHE A 318 0.50 10.13 -18.74
C PHE A 318 -0.10 9.51 -20.01
N GLY A 319 -0.64 10.33 -20.93
CA GLY A 319 -1.10 9.86 -22.24
C GLY A 319 0.01 9.16 -23.03
N ARG A 320 1.27 9.62 -22.87
CA ARG A 320 2.45 8.95 -23.45
C ARG A 320 2.76 7.59 -22.82
N MET A 321 2.28 7.34 -21.60
CA MET A 321 2.41 6.09 -20.87
C MET A 321 1.19 5.16 -21.09
N GLY A 322 0.28 5.53 -21.99
CA GLY A 322 -0.92 4.75 -22.29
C GLY A 322 -2.12 5.02 -21.37
N MET A 323 -2.04 6.06 -20.53
CA MET A 323 -3.13 6.46 -19.63
C MET A 323 -3.65 7.85 -19.97
N ASP A 324 -4.79 7.93 -20.64
CA ASP A 324 -5.46 9.19 -20.94
C ASP A 324 -6.77 9.33 -20.16
N PHE A 325 -6.78 10.25 -19.20
CA PHE A 325 -7.92 10.54 -18.33
C PHE A 325 -8.46 11.96 -18.52
N ARG A 326 -8.13 12.63 -19.63
CA ARG A 326 -8.68 13.97 -19.98
C ARG A 326 -10.22 14.01 -20.00
N PRO A 327 -10.94 12.99 -20.49
CA PRO A 327 -12.41 12.99 -20.44
C PRO A 327 -12.95 13.02 -19.01
N LEU A 328 -12.30 12.30 -18.09
CA LEU A 328 -12.68 12.28 -16.66
C LEU A 328 -12.45 13.64 -16.01
N ILE A 329 -11.35 14.33 -16.35
CA ILE A 329 -11.08 15.69 -15.85
C ILE A 329 -12.22 16.63 -16.24
N ALA A 330 -12.70 16.56 -17.49
CA ALA A 330 -13.77 17.44 -17.96
C ALA A 330 -15.06 17.25 -17.13
N GLU A 331 -15.46 15.99 -16.89
CA GLU A 331 -16.64 15.67 -16.06
C GLU A 331 -16.49 16.15 -14.61
N ILE A 332 -15.32 15.92 -14.02
CA ILE A 332 -15.07 16.22 -12.61
C ILE A 332 -14.97 17.73 -12.37
N VAL A 333 -14.31 18.46 -13.27
CA VAL A 333 -14.26 19.92 -13.22
C VAL A 333 -15.66 20.50 -13.41
N ASP A 334 -16.44 19.98 -14.37
CA ASP A 334 -17.81 20.44 -14.61
C ASP A 334 -18.72 20.29 -13.38
N GLU A 335 -18.69 19.11 -12.75
CA GLU A 335 -19.43 18.82 -11.51
C GLU A 335 -18.97 19.73 -10.37
N PHE A 336 -17.65 19.90 -10.19
CA PHE A 336 -17.06 20.73 -9.14
C PHE A 336 -17.44 22.21 -9.29
N VAL A 337 -17.29 22.76 -10.50
CA VAL A 337 -17.64 24.17 -10.81
C VAL A 337 -19.13 24.41 -10.60
N THR A 338 -19.98 23.53 -11.12
CA THR A 338 -21.44 23.67 -11.03
C THR A 338 -21.92 23.63 -9.58
N LYS A 339 -21.38 22.70 -8.77
CA LYS A 339 -21.72 22.58 -7.35
C LYS A 339 -21.31 23.81 -6.55
N ARG A 340 -20.11 24.33 -6.80
CA ARG A 340 -19.59 25.54 -6.13
C ARG A 340 -20.41 26.77 -6.50
N PHE A 341 -20.73 26.93 -7.78
CA PHE A 341 -21.59 28.01 -8.28
C PHE A 341 -22.98 27.97 -7.63
N SER A 342 -23.64 26.81 -7.65
CA SER A 342 -24.95 26.62 -7.01
C SER A 342 -24.93 27.05 -5.55
N LEU A 343 -23.94 26.62 -4.77
CA LEU A 343 -23.85 26.98 -3.36
C LEU A 343 -23.63 28.48 -3.15
N LYS A 344 -22.73 29.12 -3.90
CA LYS A 344 -22.47 30.56 -3.76
C LYS A 344 -23.71 31.39 -4.07
N VAL A 345 -24.41 31.04 -5.14
CA VAL A 345 -25.62 31.73 -5.59
C VAL A 345 -26.76 31.52 -4.58
N GLN A 346 -26.96 30.30 -4.08
CA GLN A 346 -27.95 30.04 -3.03
C GLN A 346 -27.62 30.75 -1.71
N ASN A 347 -26.35 30.79 -1.31
CA ASN A 347 -25.91 31.54 -0.12
C ASN A 347 -26.17 33.03 -0.28
N ALA A 348 -25.92 33.61 -1.46
CA ALA A 348 -26.21 35.01 -1.74
C ALA A 348 -27.72 35.32 -1.58
N ALA A 349 -28.59 34.48 -2.14
CA ALA A 349 -30.04 34.63 -1.97
C ALA A 349 -30.50 34.47 -0.52
N ASN A 350 -29.95 33.48 0.19
CA ASN A 350 -30.28 33.25 1.60
C ASN A 350 -29.81 34.40 2.50
N ASN A 351 -28.68 35.03 2.19
CA ASN A 351 -28.20 36.22 2.91
C ASN A 351 -29.16 37.39 2.71
N LEU A 352 -29.60 37.65 1.47
CA LEU A 352 -30.61 38.69 1.20
C LEU A 352 -31.95 38.40 1.90
N LYS A 353 -32.40 37.14 1.89
CA LYS A 353 -33.62 36.70 2.58
C LYS A 353 -33.59 36.96 4.10
N GLN A 354 -32.40 37.01 4.71
CA GLN A 354 -32.27 37.30 6.15
C GLN A 354 -32.51 38.78 6.48
N CYS A 355 -32.49 39.68 5.50
CA CYS A 355 -32.82 41.09 5.71
C CYS A 355 -34.30 41.24 6.11
N ARG A 356 -34.54 42.03 7.16
CA ARG A 356 -35.89 42.26 7.74
C ARG A 356 -36.48 43.62 7.38
N THR A 357 -35.73 44.45 6.67
CA THR A 357 -36.11 45.80 6.27
C THR A 357 -35.69 46.00 4.81
N ILE A 358 -36.47 46.80 4.08
CA ILE A 358 -36.14 47.23 2.71
C ILE A 358 -36.00 48.74 2.76
N GLU A 359 -34.77 49.22 2.64
CA GLU A 359 -34.44 50.64 2.59
C GLU A 359 -34.01 50.98 1.16
N ILE A 360 -34.74 51.90 0.52
CA ILE A 360 -34.48 52.35 -0.85
C ILE A 360 -34.40 53.86 -0.86
N ASP A 361 -33.23 54.38 -1.22
CA ASP A 361 -32.95 55.80 -1.26
C ASP A 361 -33.39 56.42 -2.60
N GLY A 362 -34.03 57.59 -2.53
CA GLY A 362 -34.40 58.38 -3.71
C GLY A 362 -35.65 57.91 -4.48
N GLU A 363 -35.93 58.58 -5.60
CA GLU A 363 -36.95 58.19 -6.56
C GLU A 363 -36.30 57.42 -7.72
N ILE A 364 -36.86 56.27 -8.08
CA ILE A 364 -36.32 55.44 -9.16
C ILE A 364 -36.75 56.04 -10.50
N PRO A 365 -35.80 56.46 -11.36
CA PRO A 365 -36.11 57.00 -12.67
C PRO A 365 -37.03 56.09 -13.50
N ASP A 366 -37.97 56.69 -14.21
CA ASP A 366 -38.80 56.00 -15.21
C ASP A 366 -38.10 55.80 -16.55
N VAL A 367 -36.95 56.46 -16.76
CA VAL A 367 -36.19 56.41 -18.00
C VAL A 367 -34.91 55.63 -17.74
N LEU A 368 -34.65 54.61 -18.56
CA LEU A 368 -33.34 53.98 -18.67
C LEU A 368 -32.37 55.09 -19.11
N PHE A 369 -31.58 55.64 -18.20
CA PHE A 369 -30.43 56.46 -18.60
C PHE A 369 -29.44 55.52 -19.29
N LEU A 370 -29.56 55.45 -20.61
CA LEU A 370 -28.50 54.99 -21.49
C LEU A 370 -27.35 55.98 -21.31
N SER A 371 -26.45 55.70 -20.38
CA SER A 371 -25.11 56.26 -20.44
C SER A 371 -24.51 55.76 -21.75
N GLY A 372 -24.55 56.61 -22.78
CA GLY A 372 -23.76 56.37 -23.98
C GLY A 372 -22.29 56.34 -23.57
N THR A 373 -21.74 55.13 -23.44
CA THR A 373 -20.32 54.96 -23.17
C THR A 373 -19.57 54.96 -24.50
N GLN A 374 -18.76 56.01 -24.65
CA GLN A 374 -17.65 56.04 -25.58
C GLN A 374 -16.80 54.77 -25.41
N HIS A 375 -16.32 54.25 -26.55
CA HIS A 375 -15.40 53.12 -26.74
C HIS A 375 -14.79 52.47 -25.48
N GLY A 376 -15.03 51.16 -25.30
CA GLY A 376 -14.03 50.24 -24.75
C GLY A 376 -13.99 50.02 -23.24
N GLN A 377 -14.97 50.46 -22.45
CA GLN A 377 -15.02 50.12 -21.02
C GLN A 377 -16.14 49.11 -20.70
N GLN A 378 -15.80 48.16 -19.79
CA GLN A 378 -16.72 47.18 -19.19
C GLN A 378 -18.07 47.80 -18.82
N PRO A 379 -19.17 47.02 -18.79
CA PRO A 379 -20.50 47.53 -18.43
C PRO A 379 -20.42 48.19 -17.05
N SER A 380 -20.43 49.53 -17.04
CA SER A 380 -20.38 50.31 -15.81
C SER A 380 -21.63 50.00 -15.00
N ALA A 381 -21.46 49.64 -13.72
CA ALA A 381 -22.55 49.39 -12.79
C ALA A 381 -23.60 50.50 -12.93
N LEU A 382 -24.84 50.11 -13.22
CA LEU A 382 -25.93 51.05 -13.39
C LEU A 382 -26.13 51.78 -12.07
N SER A 383 -25.82 53.08 -11.99
CA SER A 383 -25.84 53.87 -10.74
C SER A 383 -27.18 53.83 -10.01
N VAL A 384 -28.24 53.42 -10.71
CA VAL A 384 -29.61 53.24 -10.22
C VAL A 384 -29.75 52.00 -9.30
N LEU A 385 -28.93 50.97 -9.47
CA LEU A 385 -28.97 49.79 -8.58
C LEU A 385 -28.45 50.13 -7.18
N ALA A 386 -27.58 51.14 -7.05
CA ALA A 386 -27.03 51.61 -5.78
C ALA A 386 -28.07 52.27 -4.86
N PHE A 387 -29.30 52.50 -5.32
CA PHE A 387 -30.39 52.97 -4.45
C PHE A 387 -30.90 51.89 -3.48
N TRP A 388 -30.49 50.63 -3.64
CA TRP A 388 -30.83 49.54 -2.74
C TRP A 388 -29.58 48.70 -2.42
N ASP A 389 -28.98 48.98 -1.27
CA ASP A 389 -27.70 48.38 -0.85
C ASP A 389 -27.74 46.86 -0.77
N ASP A 390 -28.79 46.27 -0.17
CA ASP A 390 -28.89 44.81 -0.05
C ASP A 390 -28.97 44.12 -1.43
N LEU A 391 -29.63 44.75 -2.41
CA LEU A 391 -29.68 44.27 -3.78
C LEU A 391 -28.31 44.35 -4.46
N CYS A 392 -27.54 45.40 -4.17
CA CYS A 392 -26.16 45.51 -4.64
C CYS A 392 -25.25 44.43 -4.02
N ILE A 393 -25.37 44.14 -2.72
CA ILE A 393 -24.61 43.06 -2.07
C ILE A 393 -24.93 41.71 -2.73
N TYR A 394 -26.22 41.43 -2.93
CA TYR A 394 -26.66 40.22 -3.64
C TYR A 394 -26.15 40.19 -5.09
N GLY A 395 -26.26 41.30 -5.83
CA GLY A 395 -25.78 41.44 -7.19
C GLY A 395 -24.28 41.21 -7.34
N ASN A 396 -23.47 41.81 -6.47
CA ASN A 396 -22.03 41.62 -6.44
C ASN A 396 -21.68 40.16 -6.16
N ALA A 397 -22.36 39.51 -5.21
CA ALA A 397 -22.14 38.09 -4.93
C ALA A 397 -22.47 37.19 -6.13
N LEU A 398 -23.52 37.52 -6.92
CA LEU A 398 -23.82 36.81 -8.17
C LEU A 398 -22.75 37.05 -9.23
N ILE A 399 -22.29 38.29 -9.40
CA ILE A 399 -21.24 38.65 -10.35
C ILE A 399 -19.93 37.95 -9.97
N ASP A 400 -19.58 37.89 -8.69
CA ASP A 400 -18.41 37.17 -8.19
C ASP A 400 -18.51 35.68 -8.48
N ALA A 401 -19.68 35.06 -8.26
CA ALA A 401 -19.92 33.67 -8.62
C ALA A 401 -19.81 33.43 -10.14
N LEU A 402 -20.33 34.35 -10.95
CA LEU A 402 -20.21 34.32 -12.42
C LEU A 402 -18.76 34.53 -12.89
N ASN A 403 -17.97 35.35 -12.21
CA ASN A 403 -16.57 35.58 -12.52
C ASN A 403 -15.71 34.33 -12.29
N GLU A 404 -16.00 33.53 -11.25
CA GLU A 404 -15.30 32.25 -11.02
C GLU A 404 -15.51 31.27 -12.17
N LEU A 405 -16.69 31.26 -12.81
CA LEU A 405 -16.97 30.40 -13.96
C LEU A 405 -16.08 30.69 -15.17
N ARG A 406 -15.56 31.92 -15.30
CA ARG A 406 -14.80 32.37 -16.48
C ARG A 406 -13.62 31.46 -16.84
N SER A 407 -13.01 30.85 -15.84
CA SER A 407 -11.83 29.99 -15.98
C SER A 407 -12.17 28.53 -16.32
N GLY A 408 -13.44 28.14 -16.31
CA GLY A 408 -13.94 26.80 -16.61
C GLY A 408 -15.19 26.78 -17.49
N LEU A 409 -15.39 27.81 -18.32
CA LEU A 409 -16.56 27.99 -19.18
C LEU A 409 -16.73 26.81 -20.15
N SER A 410 -17.79 26.04 -19.95
CA SER A 410 -18.28 25.06 -20.93
C SER A 410 -19.69 25.44 -21.39
N PRO A 411 -20.02 25.37 -22.70
CA PRO A 411 -21.38 25.55 -23.19
C PRO A 411 -22.40 24.59 -22.54
N THR A 412 -21.95 23.43 -22.03
CA THR A 412 -22.80 22.46 -21.31
C THR A 412 -23.38 23.03 -20.01
N GLN A 413 -22.70 24.00 -19.39
CA GLN A 413 -23.07 24.56 -18.09
C GLN A 413 -24.19 25.59 -18.17
N VAL A 414 -24.48 26.15 -19.35
CA VAL A 414 -25.44 27.26 -19.54
C VAL A 414 -26.78 26.95 -18.88
N ASN A 415 -27.33 25.75 -19.11
CA ASN A 415 -28.62 25.35 -18.52
C ASN A 415 -28.55 25.21 -17.01
N ALA A 416 -27.45 24.68 -16.46
CA ALA A 416 -27.27 24.53 -15.02
C ALA A 416 -27.14 25.91 -14.34
N VAL A 417 -26.34 26.81 -14.91
CA VAL A 417 -26.17 28.18 -14.45
C VAL A 417 -27.49 28.95 -14.46
N LEU A 418 -28.24 28.89 -15.57
CA LEU A 418 -29.56 29.52 -15.68
C LEU A 418 -30.55 28.98 -14.65
N LYS A 419 -30.57 27.66 -14.44
CA LYS A 419 -31.44 27.02 -13.46
C LYS A 419 -31.14 27.50 -12.04
N GLU A 420 -29.86 27.56 -11.66
CA GLU A 420 -29.46 27.99 -10.32
C GLU A 420 -29.70 29.49 -10.09
N LEU A 421 -29.41 30.33 -11.09
CA LEU A 421 -29.78 31.75 -11.03
C LEU A 421 -31.30 31.93 -10.92
N THR A 422 -32.09 31.16 -11.68
CA THR A 422 -33.55 31.18 -11.60
C THR A 422 -34.04 30.79 -10.21
N ASN A 423 -33.46 29.75 -9.61
CA ASN A 423 -33.78 29.32 -8.24
C ASN A 423 -33.40 30.39 -7.21
N SER A 424 -32.25 31.04 -7.37
CA SER A 424 -31.82 32.14 -6.52
C SER A 424 -32.77 33.33 -6.60
N MET A 425 -33.14 33.75 -7.82
CA MET A 425 -34.13 34.82 -8.01
C MET A 425 -35.51 34.43 -7.46
N LYS A 426 -35.91 33.16 -7.56
CA LYS A 426 -37.15 32.65 -6.93
C LYS A 426 -37.15 32.84 -5.43
N ILE A 427 -36.05 32.53 -4.75
CA ILE A 427 -35.92 32.72 -3.29
C ILE A 427 -36.11 34.20 -2.94
N VAL A 428 -35.50 35.10 -3.71
CA VAL A 428 -35.61 36.57 -3.50
C VAL A 428 -37.03 37.06 -3.77
N VAL A 429 -37.68 36.60 -4.85
CA VAL A 429 -39.06 36.99 -5.18
C VAL A 429 -40.05 36.46 -4.14
N CYS A 430 -39.90 35.22 -3.68
CA CYS A 430 -40.71 34.69 -2.57
C CYS A 430 -40.53 35.52 -1.29
N TRP A 431 -39.29 35.88 -0.96
CA TRP A 431 -39.01 36.76 0.19
C TRP A 431 -39.66 38.14 0.03
N LEU A 432 -39.63 38.73 -1.17
CA LEU A 432 -40.34 39.98 -1.45
C LEU A 432 -41.86 39.84 -1.26
N CYS A 433 -42.46 38.72 -1.68
CA CYS A 433 -43.87 38.44 -1.43
C CYS A 433 -44.16 38.34 0.09
N ASP A 434 -43.31 37.66 0.86
CA ASP A 434 -43.46 37.56 2.32
C ASP A 434 -43.36 38.95 3.00
N MET A 435 -42.56 39.86 2.43
CA MET A 435 -42.37 41.23 2.93
C MET A 435 -43.49 42.20 2.54
N GLU A 436 -44.43 41.79 1.67
CA GLU A 436 -45.54 42.63 1.20
C GLU A 436 -46.45 43.10 2.34
N GLU A 437 -46.66 42.26 3.35
CA GLU A 437 -47.49 42.59 4.52
C GLU A 437 -46.78 43.53 5.51
N LEU A 438 -45.44 43.58 5.47
CA LEU A 438 -44.61 44.26 6.47
C LEU A 438 -44.09 45.63 6.00
N VAL A 439 -44.02 45.85 4.68
CA VAL A 439 -43.39 47.03 4.07
C VAL A 439 -44.44 47.94 3.42
N LYS A 440 -44.20 49.26 3.44
CA LYS A 440 -45.08 50.23 2.77
C LYS A 440 -45.17 49.93 1.26
N LYS A 441 -46.39 49.96 0.71
CA LYS A 441 -46.68 49.71 -0.71
C LYS A 441 -45.78 50.49 -1.70
N VAL A 442 -45.45 51.74 -1.38
CA VAL A 442 -44.56 52.59 -2.21
C VAL A 442 -43.14 52.03 -2.29
N ILE A 443 -42.58 51.52 -1.19
CA ILE A 443 -41.24 50.95 -1.16
C ILE A 443 -41.23 49.60 -1.89
N MET A 444 -42.32 48.83 -1.76
CA MET A 444 -42.46 47.56 -2.48
C MET A 444 -42.52 47.76 -4.00
N GLU A 445 -43.28 48.76 -4.48
CA GLU A 445 -43.30 49.14 -5.91
C GLU A 445 -41.92 49.54 -6.42
N LYS A 446 -41.15 50.29 -5.60
CA LYS A 446 -39.77 50.65 -5.90
C LYS A 446 -38.84 49.42 -6.00
N ALA A 447 -38.95 48.48 -5.05
CA ALA A 447 -38.15 47.24 -5.04
C ALA A 447 -38.44 46.38 -6.29
N VAL A 448 -39.73 46.23 -6.63
CA VAL A 448 -40.18 45.49 -7.82
C VAL A 448 -39.64 46.10 -9.10
N LYS A 449 -39.70 47.43 -9.22
CA LYS A 449 -39.17 48.16 -10.36
C LYS A 449 -37.65 48.00 -10.49
N LEU A 450 -36.89 48.10 -9.40
CA LEU A 450 -35.44 47.87 -9.40
C LEU A 450 -35.08 46.44 -9.82
N LEU A 451 -35.78 45.45 -9.27
CA LEU A 451 -35.51 44.04 -9.57
C LEU A 451 -35.87 43.69 -11.02
N GLY A 452 -37.08 44.03 -11.47
CA GLY A 452 -37.60 43.64 -12.77
C GLY A 452 -37.01 44.43 -13.94
N ARG A 453 -36.90 45.76 -13.80
CA ARG A 453 -36.54 46.65 -14.92
C ARG A 453 -35.04 46.87 -15.06
N TYR A 454 -34.28 46.75 -13.98
CA TYR A 454 -32.85 47.09 -13.98
C TYR A 454 -31.98 45.87 -13.66
N PHE A 455 -32.28 45.13 -12.59
CA PHE A 455 -31.40 44.06 -12.11
C PHE A 455 -31.41 42.81 -13.00
N ILE A 456 -32.58 42.25 -13.33
CA ILE A 456 -32.68 41.05 -14.18
C ILE A 456 -32.09 41.27 -15.58
N PRO A 457 -32.38 42.39 -16.29
CA PRO A 457 -31.72 42.69 -17.56
C PRO A 457 -30.21 42.85 -17.45
N CYS A 458 -29.71 43.42 -16.35
CA CYS A 458 -28.29 43.55 -16.09
C CYS A 458 -27.61 42.18 -15.95
N ILE A 459 -28.18 41.25 -15.17
CA ILE A 459 -27.65 39.88 -15.04
C ILE A 459 -27.71 39.14 -16.39
N ASN A 460 -28.78 39.30 -17.18
CA ASN A 460 -28.87 38.73 -18.52
C ASN A 460 -27.77 39.25 -19.46
N GLY A 461 -27.43 40.55 -19.37
CA GLY A 461 -26.29 41.11 -20.11
C GLY A 461 -24.96 40.46 -19.72
N HIS A 462 -24.72 40.23 -18.42
CA HIS A 462 -23.52 39.53 -17.95
C HIS A 462 -23.48 38.06 -18.40
N LEU A 463 -24.62 37.37 -18.43
CA LEU A 463 -24.73 36.00 -18.94
C LEU A 463 -24.37 35.90 -20.42
N LEU A 464 -24.87 36.81 -21.25
CA LEU A 464 -24.55 36.87 -22.68
C LEU A 464 -23.08 37.24 -22.93
N ALA A 465 -22.48 38.06 -22.06
CA ALA A 465 -21.05 38.37 -22.13
C ALA A 465 -20.17 37.17 -21.74
N LEU A 466 -20.61 36.35 -20.78
CA LEU A 466 -19.90 35.12 -20.35
C LEU A 466 -20.07 33.97 -21.34
N TYR A 467 -21.26 33.83 -21.92
CA TYR A 467 -21.60 32.83 -22.91
C TYR A 467 -21.97 33.51 -24.24
N PRO A 468 -20.99 34.09 -24.96
CA PRO A 468 -21.28 34.74 -26.23
C PRO A 468 -21.68 33.70 -27.28
N TYR A 469 -22.72 34.02 -28.04
CA TYR A 469 -23.26 33.17 -29.11
C TYR A 469 -22.17 32.68 -30.08
N GLU A 470 -21.22 33.55 -30.39
CA GLU A 470 -20.10 33.25 -31.29
C GLU A 470 -19.17 32.15 -30.80
N LYS A 471 -19.01 31.99 -29.48
CA LYS A 471 -18.16 30.95 -28.89
C LYS A 471 -18.94 29.70 -28.50
N CYS A 472 -20.20 29.86 -28.08
CA CYS A 472 -20.99 28.76 -27.55
C CYS A 472 -21.80 28.02 -28.62
N CYS A 473 -22.24 28.69 -29.69
CA CYS A 473 -23.12 28.08 -30.71
C CYS A 473 -22.46 27.96 -32.09
N ARG A 474 -21.77 29.00 -32.56
CA ARG A 474 -21.16 29.03 -33.91
C ARG A 474 -20.16 27.88 -34.19
N PRO A 475 -19.31 27.44 -33.23
CA PRO A 475 -18.32 26.38 -33.48
C PRO A 475 -18.92 24.97 -33.44
N PHE A 476 -20.00 24.78 -32.69
CA PHE A 476 -20.58 23.45 -32.42
C PHE A 476 -21.79 23.14 -33.30
N TYR A 477 -22.46 24.17 -33.84
CA TYR A 477 -23.70 24.01 -34.59
C TYR A 477 -23.65 24.80 -35.90
N HIS A 478 -23.26 24.12 -36.99
CA HIS A 478 -23.59 24.57 -38.35
C HIS A 478 -25.10 24.37 -38.65
N THR A 479 -26.02 24.95 -37.86
CA THR A 479 -27.43 25.39 -38.16
C THR A 479 -28.50 25.17 -37.06
N THR A 480 -29.52 26.05 -37.14
CA THR A 480 -30.90 26.13 -36.54
C THR A 480 -31.15 27.10 -35.39
N CYS A 481 -30.19 27.42 -34.53
CA CYS A 481 -30.40 28.42 -33.46
C CYS A 481 -30.04 29.81 -33.98
N THR A 482 -31.00 30.71 -34.17
CA THR A 482 -30.71 32.12 -34.51
C THR A 482 -30.18 32.86 -33.27
N LEU A 483 -29.43 33.95 -33.46
CA LEU A 483 -28.94 34.80 -32.37
C LEU A 483 -30.08 35.20 -31.42
N GLU A 484 -31.22 35.62 -31.98
CA GLU A 484 -32.41 36.00 -31.21
C GLU A 484 -32.99 34.82 -30.39
N LEU A 485 -32.98 33.61 -30.95
CA LEU A 485 -33.46 32.41 -30.24
C LEU A 485 -32.50 32.03 -29.10
N TYR A 486 -31.19 32.18 -29.32
CA TYR A 486 -30.17 31.93 -28.32
C TYR A 486 -30.25 32.95 -27.19
N GLU A 487 -30.29 34.25 -27.48
CA GLU A 487 -30.39 35.31 -26.48
C GLU A 487 -31.65 35.15 -25.62
N LYS A 488 -32.76 34.73 -26.24
CA LYS A 488 -34.00 34.44 -25.51
C LYS A 488 -33.88 33.22 -24.57
N ARG A 489 -33.12 32.19 -24.96
CA ARG A 489 -32.88 31.00 -24.13
C ARG A 489 -31.78 31.20 -23.10
N CYS A 490 -30.77 32.01 -23.39
CA CYS A 490 -29.66 32.38 -22.52
C CYS A 490 -29.99 33.64 -21.70
N ALA A 491 -31.22 33.70 -21.21
CA ALA A 491 -31.71 34.81 -20.41
C ALA A 491 -32.69 34.28 -19.37
N LEU A 492 -32.63 34.88 -18.18
CA LEU A 492 -33.59 34.65 -17.11
C LEU A 492 -34.96 35.18 -17.53
N GLN A 493 -35.92 34.26 -17.60
CA GLN A 493 -37.30 34.59 -17.93
C GLN A 493 -38.07 34.90 -16.64
N ILE A 494 -38.56 36.14 -16.51
CA ILE A 494 -39.35 36.57 -15.35
C ILE A 494 -40.57 35.66 -15.13
N LYS A 495 -41.17 35.16 -16.22
CA LYS A 495 -42.27 34.18 -16.17
C LYS A 495 -41.85 32.87 -15.48
N GLU A 496 -40.65 32.37 -15.74
CA GLU A 496 -40.15 31.13 -15.13
C GLU A 496 -39.75 31.32 -13.67
N ILE A 497 -39.28 32.52 -13.30
CA ILE A 497 -39.02 32.91 -11.91
C ILE A 497 -40.33 32.95 -11.12
N CYS A 498 -41.39 33.56 -11.65
CA CYS A 498 -42.67 33.66 -10.93
C CYS A 498 -43.43 32.33 -10.82
N ASN A 499 -43.11 31.33 -11.65
CA ASN A 499 -43.74 30.01 -11.61
C ASN A 499 -43.49 29.29 -10.27
N GLY A 500 -44.56 29.14 -9.47
CA GLY A 500 -44.55 28.46 -8.17
C GLY A 500 -44.46 29.37 -6.93
N CYS A 501 -44.45 30.69 -7.12
CA CYS A 501 -44.52 31.66 -6.03
C CYS A 501 -45.98 31.91 -5.59
N PRO A 502 -46.26 32.31 -4.34
CA PRO A 502 -47.63 32.65 -3.91
C PRO A 502 -48.16 33.85 -4.70
N ASN A 503 -49.43 33.80 -5.14
CA ASN A 503 -50.06 34.88 -5.90
C ASN A 503 -50.08 36.17 -5.06
N SER A 504 -49.23 37.13 -5.44
CA SER A 504 -49.02 38.42 -4.77
C SER A 504 -49.07 39.55 -5.81
N ILE A 505 -49.45 40.76 -5.38
CA ILE A 505 -49.47 41.98 -6.22
C ILE A 505 -48.06 42.29 -6.76
N VAL A 506 -47.03 41.82 -6.06
CA VAL A 506 -45.62 41.88 -6.47
C VAL A 506 -45.37 41.14 -7.79
N ILE A 507 -45.98 39.98 -7.98
CA ILE A 507 -45.79 39.14 -9.17
C ILE A 507 -46.47 39.75 -10.39
N GLU A 508 -47.69 40.27 -10.22
CA GLU A 508 -48.43 40.95 -11.29
C GLU A 508 -47.66 42.17 -11.80
N LYS A 509 -47.12 42.99 -10.88
CA LYS A 509 -46.31 44.16 -11.24
C LYS A 509 -44.96 43.81 -11.85
N LEU A 510 -44.30 42.74 -11.39
CA LEU A 510 -43.08 42.23 -12.02
C LEU A 510 -43.34 41.77 -13.46
N LEU A 511 -44.49 41.13 -13.72
CA LEU A 511 -44.90 40.72 -15.06
C LEU A 511 -45.27 41.91 -15.96
N GLU A 512 -45.88 42.96 -15.42
CA GLU A 512 -46.14 44.22 -16.13
C GLU A 512 -44.84 44.93 -16.52
N GLU A 513 -43.89 45.07 -15.59
CA GLU A 513 -42.55 45.63 -15.83
C GLU A 513 -41.76 44.80 -16.86
N ALA A 514 -41.87 43.46 -16.81
CA ALA A 514 -41.26 42.56 -17.78
C ALA A 514 -41.76 42.79 -19.22
N ASN A 515 -43.05 43.09 -19.38
CA ASN A 515 -43.65 43.37 -20.68
C ASN A 515 -43.26 44.76 -21.22
N HIS A 516 -42.95 45.72 -20.34
CA HIS A 516 -42.44 47.04 -20.72
C HIS A 516 -40.95 47.05 -21.09
N SER A 517 -40.14 46.11 -20.58
CA SER A 517 -38.67 46.05 -20.78
C SER A 517 -38.22 45.40 -22.11
N MET A 518 -39.12 44.91 -22.95
CA MET A 518 -38.81 43.92 -23.99
C MET A 518 -38.13 44.43 -25.29
N ASN A 519 -37.41 45.55 -25.33
CA ASN A 519 -36.79 45.95 -26.63
C ASN A 519 -35.52 46.81 -26.70
N GLU A 520 -34.94 47.36 -25.62
CA GLU A 520 -33.87 48.38 -25.80
C GLU A 520 -32.51 48.10 -25.15
N TYR A 521 -32.38 47.17 -24.19
CA TYR A 521 -31.10 46.93 -23.50
C TYR A 521 -30.29 45.74 -24.05
N VAL A 522 -30.95 44.71 -24.58
CA VAL A 522 -30.29 43.49 -25.09
C VAL A 522 -29.51 43.77 -26.39
N ARG A 523 -29.95 44.74 -27.20
CA ARG A 523 -29.33 45.06 -28.49
C ARG A 523 -27.95 45.74 -28.39
N SER A 524 -27.63 46.42 -27.30
CA SER A 524 -26.36 47.17 -27.19
C SER A 524 -25.20 46.33 -26.65
N VAL A 525 -25.47 45.30 -25.84
CA VAL A 525 -24.42 44.39 -25.32
C VAL A 525 -23.95 43.42 -26.41
N SER A 526 -24.84 42.98 -27.30
CA SER A 526 -24.50 42.05 -28.40
C SER A 526 -23.64 42.68 -29.51
N ILE A 527 -23.70 44.02 -29.69
CA ILE A 527 -22.90 44.73 -30.71
C ILE A 527 -21.42 44.84 -30.28
N LEU A 528 -21.15 45.01 -28.99
CA LEU A 528 -19.79 45.09 -28.43
C LEU A 528 -19.02 43.75 -28.49
N ALA A 529 -19.71 42.61 -28.60
CA ALA A 529 -19.06 41.31 -28.75
C ALA A 529 -18.59 41.05 -30.19
N ASN A 530 -19.35 41.52 -31.20
CA ASN A 530 -19.02 41.30 -32.61
C ASN A 530 -17.96 42.29 -33.14
N GLU A 531 -17.94 43.55 -32.68
CA GLU A 531 -16.94 44.53 -33.15
C GLU A 531 -15.52 44.20 -32.66
N ASN A 532 -15.37 43.56 -31.49
CA ASN A 532 -14.08 43.09 -30.99
C ASN A 532 -13.52 41.87 -31.75
N ALA A 533 -14.32 41.23 -32.61
CA ALA A 533 -13.84 40.20 -33.55
C ALA A 533 -13.33 40.83 -34.86
N GLU A 534 -13.97 41.90 -35.33
CA GLU A 534 -13.62 42.58 -36.59
C GLU A 534 -12.40 43.53 -36.45
N ASP A 535 -12.16 44.11 -35.26
CA ASP A 535 -10.99 44.99 -35.02
C ASP A 535 -9.65 44.24 -34.82
N SER A 536 -9.66 42.91 -34.87
CA SER A 536 -8.42 42.11 -34.91
C SER A 536 -7.92 41.77 -36.32
N GLU A 537 -8.65 42.17 -37.37
CA GLU A 537 -8.28 41.90 -38.77
C GLU A 537 -7.78 43.13 -39.56
N ILE A 538 -7.75 44.33 -38.97
CA ILE A 538 -7.27 45.55 -39.65
C ILE A 538 -5.89 45.99 -39.12
N HIS A 539 -4.90 45.12 -39.29
CA HIS A 539 -3.49 45.52 -39.38
C HIS A 539 -2.68 44.45 -40.10
N ASN A 540 -2.91 44.30 -41.41
CA ASN A 540 -1.90 43.84 -42.36
C ASN A 540 -2.42 44.05 -43.78
N THR A 541 -2.22 45.26 -44.31
CA THR A 541 -2.23 45.48 -45.76
C THR A 541 -0.81 45.71 -46.25
N ASP A 542 -0.54 45.03 -47.36
CA ASP A 542 0.45 45.30 -48.41
C ASP A 542 1.81 44.60 -48.33
N ASN A 543 1.93 43.44 -49.01
CA ASN A 543 2.25 43.47 -50.44
C ASN A 543 2.21 42.10 -51.14
N ASN A 544 1.49 42.09 -52.27
CA ASN A 544 1.69 41.32 -53.52
C ASN A 544 1.53 39.79 -53.48
N SER A 545 0.81 39.12 -54.39
CA SER A 545 0.05 39.52 -55.58
C SER A 545 -0.53 38.25 -56.23
N VAL A 546 -1.81 38.31 -56.64
CA VAL A 546 -2.40 37.64 -57.84
C VAL A 546 -2.60 36.11 -57.73
N LEU A 547 -3.82 35.64 -57.41
CA LEU A 547 -4.90 35.20 -58.34
C LEU A 547 -4.44 34.03 -59.25
N GLN A 548 -5.14 32.90 -59.40
CA GLN A 548 -6.58 32.77 -59.57
C GLN A 548 -6.99 31.27 -59.56
N GLU A 549 -8.21 31.03 -59.06
CA GLU A 549 -9.21 30.04 -59.49
C GLU A 549 -9.10 28.53 -59.19
N GLU A 550 -10.09 28.13 -58.40
CA GLU A 550 -10.65 26.78 -58.19
C GLU A 550 -11.08 26.09 -59.49
N VAL A 551 -10.85 24.77 -59.56
CA VAL A 551 -11.79 23.85 -60.20
C VAL A 551 -11.95 22.60 -59.35
N ALA A 552 -13.18 22.38 -58.89
CA ALA A 552 -13.65 21.20 -58.21
C ALA A 552 -13.62 19.96 -59.12
N LEU A 553 -13.24 18.80 -58.57
CA LEU A 553 -13.51 17.50 -59.17
C LEU A 553 -13.92 16.50 -58.07
N LYS A 554 -15.24 16.31 -57.97
CA LYS A 554 -15.88 15.09 -57.43
C LYS A 554 -15.65 13.95 -58.42
N LEU A 555 -15.36 12.74 -57.94
CA LEU A 555 -15.73 11.49 -58.63
C LEU A 555 -16.03 10.39 -57.58
N PRO A 556 -17.04 9.53 -57.82
CA PRO A 556 -17.64 8.63 -56.83
C PRO A 556 -17.17 7.16 -56.92
N LEU A 557 -17.62 6.38 -55.94
CA LEU A 557 -17.57 4.91 -55.80
C LEU A 557 -18.35 4.16 -56.90
N THR A 558 -17.86 2.99 -57.34
CA THR A 558 -18.39 1.62 -57.03
C THR A 558 -17.99 0.58 -58.10
N ASP A 559 -17.45 -0.55 -57.62
CA ASP A 559 -17.79 -1.95 -57.94
C ASP A 559 -17.58 -2.58 -59.34
N ASP A 560 -16.52 -3.42 -59.39
CA ASP A 560 -16.57 -4.89 -59.48
C ASP A 560 -16.59 -5.64 -60.85
N ILE A 561 -15.89 -6.79 -60.81
CA ILE A 561 -15.96 -8.01 -61.65
C ILE A 561 -14.86 -8.29 -62.71
N LYS A 562 -14.22 -9.46 -62.45
CA LYS A 562 -13.24 -10.30 -63.16
C LYS A 562 -13.55 -10.65 -64.63
N ALA A 563 -12.51 -10.90 -65.44
CA ALA A 563 -12.33 -12.14 -66.23
C ALA A 563 -10.95 -12.24 -66.93
N ASP A 564 -10.44 -13.47 -66.99
CA ASP A 564 -9.22 -13.99 -67.65
C ASP A 564 -8.99 -13.61 -69.13
N LYS A 565 -7.71 -13.48 -69.52
CA LYS A 565 -7.07 -14.28 -70.61
C LYS A 565 -5.58 -13.94 -70.85
N GLN A 566 -4.75 -14.97 -70.64
CA GLN A 566 -3.52 -15.39 -71.37
C GLN A 566 -3.16 -14.70 -72.71
N LYS A 567 -1.90 -14.22 -72.86
CA LYS A 567 -0.80 -14.82 -73.69
C LYS A 567 0.39 -13.86 -73.95
N ASP A 568 1.61 -14.43 -73.84
CA ASP A 568 2.86 -14.27 -74.62
C ASP A 568 3.34 -12.85 -75.03
N ASP A 569 4.62 -12.44 -74.97
CA ASP A 569 5.88 -13.17 -75.07
C ASP A 569 7.11 -12.25 -74.78
N ASN A 570 8.23 -12.85 -74.35
CA ASN A 570 9.66 -12.51 -74.60
C ASN A 570 10.40 -11.28 -74.00
N GLN A 571 11.34 -11.55 -73.07
CA GLN A 571 12.82 -11.72 -73.27
C GLN A 571 13.78 -11.02 -72.25
N HIS A 572 14.69 -11.86 -71.68
CA HIS A 572 16.08 -11.66 -71.18
C HIS A 572 16.38 -10.62 -70.06
N GLU A 573 17.27 -10.79 -69.05
CA GLU A 573 18.45 -11.62 -68.73
C GLU A 573 18.72 -11.44 -67.20
N ALA A 574 18.82 -12.48 -66.34
CA ALA A 574 20.01 -13.22 -65.85
C ALA A 574 20.86 -12.61 -64.69
N LYS A 575 21.04 -13.46 -63.63
CA LYS A 575 22.07 -13.57 -62.54
C LYS A 575 21.73 -12.92 -61.17
N GLU A 576 21.44 -13.70 -60.11
CA GLU A 576 22.34 -14.46 -59.18
C GLU A 576 23.27 -13.52 -58.37
N HIS A 577 23.47 -13.59 -57.04
CA HIS A 577 23.34 -14.68 -56.06
C HIS A 577 23.37 -14.10 -54.61
N PHE A 578 22.75 -14.84 -53.68
CA PHE A 578 22.78 -14.73 -52.20
C PHE A 578 24.12 -15.27 -51.62
N PRO A 579 24.44 -15.17 -50.30
CA PRO A 579 23.71 -15.76 -49.16
C PRO A 579 22.98 -14.77 -48.26
#